data_AF-A0A4Y6PXY7-F1
#
_entry.id   AF-A0A4Y6PXY7-F1
#
_cell.length_a   1.000
_cell.length_b   1.000
_cell.length_c   1.000
_cell.angle_alpha   90.00
_cell.angle_beta   90.00
_cell.angle_gamma   90.00
#
_symmetry.space_group_name_H-M   'P 1'
#
loop_
_entity.id
_entity.type
_entity.pdbx_description
1 polymer ?
#
loop_
_entity_poly.entity_id
_entity_poly.type
_entity_poly.pdbx_seq_one_letter_code
_entity_poly.pdbx_strand_id
1 'polypeptide(L)'
;MKYRSLFVMLICSMALVACGDDSDDANNTANNTQADAGTDAMGEDAGEEDVSTIGDVSQQNGLEDHRCGDAPIADWPLNEAVSTESITSTNADGVTTLVIEAAAGGSQASADNPFIYLDLSTGEKVEVNDVEAYSNTDWDLAFKRYIIRSNGADSGPGDVSISKMTGTTFADVTEAPTDENAWEQDVSYEDDCTPITDPIGTLVTAFNYVNPGKSSGSWYEYPGISPTDGEIYFVDVPEESKTYKLEIESWESGTYTIHVAEL
;
A
#
# COMPACT_ATOMS: atom_id res chain seq x y z
N MET A 1 -24.53 48.25 17.28
CA MET A 1 -25.31 47.25 16.52
C MET A 1 -24.85 45.87 16.95
N LYS A 2 -25.75 45.11 17.56
CA LYS A 2 -25.53 43.73 18.04
C LYS A 2 -25.99 42.78 16.94
N TYR A 3 -25.20 41.78 16.57
CA TYR A 3 -25.73 40.49 16.11
C TYR A 3 -24.81 39.37 16.59
N ARG A 4 -25.33 38.63 17.58
CA ARG A 4 -24.87 37.31 18.00
C ARG A 4 -25.50 36.31 17.03
N SER A 5 -24.71 35.46 16.38
CA SER A 5 -25.25 34.32 15.64
C SER A 5 -25.20 33.07 16.50
N LEU A 6 -26.35 32.44 16.62
CA LEU A 6 -26.70 31.33 17.49
C LEU A 6 -26.34 30.02 16.78
N PHE A 7 -25.45 29.21 17.36
CA PHE A 7 -25.13 27.87 16.87
C PHE A 7 -26.17 26.90 17.46
N VAL A 8 -27.05 26.35 16.62
CA VAL A 8 -28.03 25.34 17.03
C VAL A 8 -27.41 23.96 16.77
N MET A 9 -27.05 23.29 17.86
CA MET A 9 -26.55 21.93 17.90
C MET A 9 -27.75 20.97 17.96
N LEU A 10 -28.00 20.22 16.89
CA LEU A 10 -29.04 19.19 16.85
C LEU A 10 -28.42 17.84 17.20
N ILE A 11 -28.62 17.40 18.44
CA ILE A 11 -28.27 16.08 18.95
C ILE A 11 -29.44 15.14 18.63
N CYS A 12 -29.20 14.11 17.81
CA CYS A 12 -30.17 13.04 17.54
C CYS A 12 -29.76 11.79 18.34
N SER A 13 -30.36 11.64 19.52
CA SER A 13 -30.24 10.43 20.34
C SER A 13 -31.25 9.39 19.89
N MET A 14 -30.79 8.25 19.36
CA MET A 14 -31.63 7.06 19.19
C MET A 14 -31.55 6.19 20.44
N ALA A 15 -32.71 5.96 21.04
CA ALA A 15 -32.91 5.05 22.16
C ALA A 15 -33.03 3.60 21.66
N LEU A 16 -32.18 2.71 22.17
CA LEU A 16 -32.40 1.27 22.10
C LEU A 16 -33.40 0.85 23.19
N VAL A 17 -34.49 0.24 22.76
CA VAL A 17 -35.49 -0.41 23.62
C VAL A 17 -34.99 -1.81 23.96
N ALA A 18 -34.88 -2.08 25.26
CA ALA A 18 -34.69 -3.41 25.81
C ALA A 18 -36.05 -4.02 26.16
N CYS A 19 -36.27 -5.27 25.76
CA CYS A 19 -37.23 -6.19 26.39
C CYS A 19 -36.51 -7.53 26.57
N GLY A 20 -36.47 -8.01 27.81
CA GLY A 20 -36.05 -9.36 28.18
C GLY A 20 -37.22 -10.18 28.72
N ASP A 21 -37.04 -11.50 28.63
CA ASP A 21 -37.70 -12.65 29.29
C ASP A 21 -39.25 -12.74 29.19
N ASP A 22 -39.89 -13.92 29.13
CA ASP A 22 -39.56 -15.19 29.76
C ASP A 22 -40.41 -16.34 29.16
N SER A 23 -39.88 -17.57 29.29
CA SER A 23 -40.55 -18.85 29.60
C SER A 23 -41.64 -19.49 28.69
N ASP A 24 -41.44 -20.79 28.44
CA ASP A 24 -42.38 -21.94 28.48
C ASP A 24 -41.98 -23.01 27.42
N ASP A 25 -41.94 -24.33 27.62
CA ASP A 25 -42.00 -25.19 28.79
C ASP A 25 -41.71 -26.65 28.31
N ALA A 26 -41.19 -27.47 29.22
CA ALA A 26 -41.48 -28.91 29.39
C ALA A 26 -41.04 -30.03 28.38
N ASN A 27 -40.14 -30.88 28.92
CA ASN A 27 -40.31 -32.35 29.11
C ASN A 27 -39.80 -33.34 28.04
N ASN A 28 -38.78 -34.16 28.35
CA ASN A 28 -38.98 -35.48 28.99
C ASN A 28 -37.66 -36.24 29.18
N THR A 29 -37.59 -36.94 30.29
CA THR A 29 -36.48 -37.76 30.81
C THR A 29 -36.52 -39.15 30.18
N ALA A 30 -35.38 -39.73 29.76
CA ALA A 30 -35.11 -41.16 29.91
C ALA A 30 -33.64 -41.52 29.61
N ASN A 31 -32.96 -41.95 30.68
CA ASN A 31 -31.75 -42.75 30.75
C ASN A 31 -31.70 -43.90 29.72
N ASN A 32 -30.54 -44.15 29.11
CA ASN A 32 -29.98 -45.51 29.15
C ASN A 32 -28.45 -45.53 28.99
N THR A 33 -27.84 -46.25 29.92
CA THR A 33 -26.43 -46.61 30.07
C THR A 33 -25.99 -47.58 28.96
N GLN A 34 -24.70 -47.55 28.59
CA GLN A 34 -23.77 -48.68 28.70
C GLN A 34 -22.74 -48.73 27.56
N ALA A 35 -21.47 -48.67 27.98
CA ALA A 35 -20.29 -48.94 27.19
C ALA A 35 -20.20 -50.43 26.80
N ASP A 36 -19.60 -50.73 25.64
CA ASP A 36 -18.71 -51.89 25.54
C ASP A 36 -17.67 -51.71 24.41
N ALA A 37 -16.47 -52.19 24.69
CA ALA A 37 -15.30 -52.18 23.84
C ALA A 37 -15.27 -53.43 22.94
N GLY A 38 -14.61 -53.34 21.79
CA GLY A 38 -14.34 -54.50 20.94
C GLY A 38 -13.29 -54.16 19.87
N THR A 39 -12.11 -54.74 20.03
CA THR A 39 -10.86 -54.58 19.28
C THR A 39 -10.80 -55.38 17.96
N ASP A 40 -10.02 -54.81 17.02
CA ASP A 40 -9.17 -55.40 15.96
C ASP A 40 -9.69 -56.48 14.99
N ALA A 41 -9.65 -56.14 13.70
CA ALA A 41 -9.11 -57.04 12.67
C ALA A 41 -8.58 -56.24 11.46
N MET A 42 -7.34 -56.55 11.10
CA MET A 42 -6.57 -55.99 9.99
C MET A 42 -7.16 -56.29 8.61
N GLY A 43 -7.09 -55.31 7.71
CA GLY A 43 -7.22 -55.47 6.27
C GLY A 43 -6.16 -54.61 5.58
N GLU A 44 -5.24 -55.27 4.89
CA GLU A 44 -4.13 -54.68 4.15
C GLU A 44 -4.60 -54.02 2.84
N ASP A 45 -3.83 -52.99 2.45
CA ASP A 45 -3.52 -52.57 1.08
C ASP A 45 -4.63 -51.94 0.22
N ALA A 46 -4.66 -50.61 0.25
CA ALA A 46 -4.73 -49.82 -0.97
C ALA A 46 -3.78 -48.63 -0.78
N GLY A 47 -2.79 -48.53 -1.65
CA GLY A 47 -1.78 -47.46 -1.62
C GLY A 47 -2.39 -46.10 -1.32
N GLU A 48 -1.84 -45.45 -0.29
CA GLU A 48 -2.02 -44.02 -0.11
C GLU A 48 -1.37 -43.38 -1.34
N GLU A 49 -2.21 -43.05 -2.32
CA GLU A 49 -1.94 -41.91 -3.19
C GLU A 49 -1.58 -40.77 -2.22
N ASP A 50 -0.35 -40.30 -2.37
CA ASP A 50 0.13 -39.08 -1.75
C ASP A 50 -0.91 -37.99 -2.04
N VAL A 51 -1.84 -37.79 -1.10
CA VAL A 51 -2.65 -36.58 -1.05
C VAL A 51 -1.61 -35.52 -0.82
N SER A 52 -1.18 -34.92 -1.93
CA SER A 52 -0.54 -33.62 -1.91
C SER A 52 -1.43 -32.77 -1.01
N THR A 53 -0.98 -32.52 0.20
CA THR A 53 -1.53 -31.45 1.02
C THR A 53 -1.57 -30.25 0.10
N ILE A 54 -2.80 -29.79 -0.18
CA ILE A 54 -3.05 -28.59 -0.96
C ILE A 54 -2.10 -27.53 -0.39
N GLY A 55 -1.19 -27.07 -1.24
CA GLY A 55 -0.21 -26.01 -1.05
C GLY A 55 0.14 -25.72 0.41
N ASP A 56 1.31 -26.16 0.84
CA ASP A 56 2.01 -25.45 1.90
C ASP A 56 2.08 -23.96 1.50
N VAL A 57 1.25 -23.13 2.15
CA VAL A 57 1.06 -21.70 1.85
C VAL A 57 2.27 -20.88 2.31
N SER A 58 3.35 -21.54 2.74
CA SER A 58 4.58 -20.90 3.20
C SER A 58 5.62 -20.64 2.11
N GLN A 59 5.34 -20.99 0.84
CA GLN A 59 6.33 -20.90 -0.27
C GLN A 59 5.89 -20.11 -1.51
N GLN A 60 4.93 -19.19 -1.39
CA GLN A 60 4.47 -18.39 -2.55
C GLN A 60 4.28 -16.89 -2.27
N ASN A 61 4.70 -16.36 -1.12
CA ASN A 61 4.14 -15.09 -0.66
C ASN A 61 5.01 -13.85 -0.90
N GLY A 62 6.15 -13.93 -1.59
CA GLY A 62 7.03 -12.77 -1.88
C GLY A 62 7.59 -12.03 -0.64
N LEU A 63 7.05 -12.32 0.55
CA LEU A 63 7.22 -11.66 1.85
C LEU A 63 8.04 -12.50 2.82
N GLU A 64 8.48 -13.69 2.41
CA GLU A 64 9.22 -14.64 3.25
C GLU A 64 10.51 -14.03 3.83
N ASP A 65 11.12 -13.11 3.07
CA ASP A 65 12.33 -12.38 3.45
C ASP A 65 12.05 -10.97 4.02
N HIS A 66 10.78 -10.55 4.12
CA HIS A 66 10.44 -9.26 4.68
C HIS A 66 10.78 -9.24 6.18
N ARG A 67 11.44 -8.17 6.66
CA ARG A 67 11.97 -8.12 8.04
C ARG A 67 10.91 -8.25 9.13
N CYS A 68 9.67 -7.89 8.80
CA CYS A 68 8.51 -7.99 9.68
C CYS A 68 7.57 -9.16 9.31
N GLY A 69 8.07 -10.13 8.55
CA GLY A 69 7.30 -11.26 8.03
C GLY A 69 6.04 -10.78 7.31
N ASP A 70 4.91 -11.43 7.61
CA ASP A 70 3.61 -11.18 7.00
C ASP A 70 2.89 -9.90 7.48
N ALA A 71 3.51 -9.06 8.31
CA ALA A 71 2.90 -7.80 8.78
C ALA A 71 2.31 -6.93 7.64
N PRO A 72 2.98 -6.79 6.47
CA PRO A 72 2.43 -6.07 5.34
C PRO A 72 1.08 -6.58 4.85
N ILE A 73 0.75 -7.87 4.99
CA ILE A 73 -0.56 -8.42 4.56
C ILE A 73 -1.72 -7.78 5.35
N ALA A 74 -1.48 -7.43 6.61
CA ALA A 74 -2.50 -6.85 7.47
C ALA A 74 -2.54 -5.32 7.37
N ASP A 75 -1.38 -4.67 7.27
CA ASP A 75 -1.26 -3.22 7.38
C ASP A 75 -1.37 -2.52 6.02
N TRP A 76 -0.79 -3.13 4.97
CA TRP A 76 -1.12 -2.80 3.61
C TRP A 76 -2.30 -3.68 3.19
N PRO A 77 -3.38 -3.12 2.63
CA PRO A 77 -4.44 -3.91 2.03
C PRO A 77 -3.94 -4.48 0.68
N LEU A 78 -2.97 -5.42 0.76
CA LEU A 78 -2.33 -6.06 -0.38
C LEU A 78 -3.34 -6.94 -1.13
N ASN A 79 -3.20 -6.96 -2.45
CA ASN A 79 -4.06 -7.72 -3.33
C ASN A 79 -3.25 -8.60 -4.28
N GLU A 80 -3.63 -9.87 -4.41
CA GLU A 80 -2.97 -10.87 -5.26
C GLU A 80 -3.37 -10.78 -6.74
N ALA A 81 -4.33 -9.91 -7.09
CA ALA A 81 -4.61 -9.57 -8.47
C ALA A 81 -3.60 -8.54 -8.97
N VAL A 82 -3.22 -8.67 -10.25
CA VAL A 82 -2.49 -7.62 -10.96
C VAL A 82 -3.46 -6.49 -11.29
N SER A 83 -3.03 -5.23 -11.12
CA SER A 83 -3.88 -4.08 -11.43
C SER A 83 -4.34 -4.09 -12.88
N THR A 84 -5.59 -3.69 -13.12
CA THR A 84 -6.11 -3.49 -14.49
C THR A 84 -6.01 -2.04 -14.96
N GLU A 85 -5.59 -1.13 -14.08
CA GLU A 85 -5.41 0.28 -14.39
C GLU A 85 -4.18 0.50 -15.28
N SER A 86 -4.14 1.67 -15.94
CA SER A 86 -3.13 1.95 -16.96
C SER A 86 -2.05 2.95 -16.53
N ILE A 87 -0.87 2.75 -17.09
CA ILE A 87 0.19 3.76 -17.20
C ILE A 87 0.35 4.05 -18.69
N THR A 88 0.33 5.33 -19.05
CA THR A 88 0.70 5.76 -20.40
C THR A 88 1.89 6.70 -20.33
N SER A 89 2.88 6.45 -21.17
CA SER A 89 4.09 7.24 -21.25
C SER A 89 4.22 7.93 -22.61
N THR A 90 4.65 9.19 -22.60
CA THR A 90 4.99 9.94 -23.81
C THR A 90 6.33 10.61 -23.61
N ASN A 91 7.25 10.37 -24.53
CA ASN A 91 8.60 10.92 -24.50
C ASN A 91 8.74 12.11 -25.45
N ALA A 92 9.19 13.25 -24.93
CA ALA A 92 9.49 14.45 -25.71
C ALA A 92 10.72 15.16 -25.13
N ASP A 93 11.71 15.46 -25.98
CA ASP A 93 12.90 16.25 -25.62
C ASP A 93 13.65 15.75 -24.37
N GLY A 94 13.68 14.42 -24.15
CA GLY A 94 14.36 13.79 -23.00
C GLY A 94 13.55 13.80 -21.70
N VAL A 95 12.28 14.21 -21.77
CA VAL A 95 11.33 14.14 -20.66
C VAL A 95 10.23 13.13 -20.99
N THR A 96 10.01 12.19 -20.08
CA THR A 96 8.87 11.28 -20.10
C THR A 96 7.73 11.91 -19.30
N THR A 97 6.59 12.14 -19.95
CA THR A 97 5.32 12.41 -19.27
C THR A 97 4.60 11.10 -19.03
N LEU A 98 4.31 10.80 -17.76
CA LEU A 98 3.53 9.65 -17.31
C LEU A 98 2.13 10.09 -16.91
N VAL A 99 1.11 9.37 -17.39
CA VAL A 99 -0.27 9.49 -16.92
C VAL A 99 -0.66 8.16 -16.28
N ILE A 100 -0.97 8.18 -14.98
CA ILE A 100 -1.17 6.98 -14.15
C ILE A 100 -2.57 7.00 -13.52
N GLU A 101 -3.41 6.03 -13.87
CA GLU A 101 -4.80 5.92 -13.40
C GLU A 101 -4.91 5.27 -12.01
N ALA A 102 -4.44 5.93 -10.95
CA ALA A 102 -4.45 5.37 -9.59
C ALA A 102 -5.77 5.58 -8.81
N ALA A 103 -6.92 5.67 -9.49
CA ALA A 103 -8.19 6.00 -8.85
C ALA A 103 -8.75 4.88 -7.95
N ALA A 104 -8.30 3.65 -8.15
CA ALA A 104 -8.78 2.47 -7.46
C ALA A 104 -8.41 2.44 -5.96
N GLY A 105 -9.22 1.79 -5.12
CA GLY A 105 -8.84 1.50 -3.72
C GLY A 105 -9.20 2.52 -2.64
N GLY A 106 -10.25 3.34 -2.80
CA GLY A 106 -10.75 4.23 -1.73
C GLY A 106 -11.03 3.51 -0.40
N SER A 107 -11.35 4.23 0.68
CA SER A 107 -11.36 3.68 2.06
C SER A 107 -12.16 2.40 2.29
N GLN A 108 -13.16 2.09 1.45
CA GLN A 108 -13.97 0.87 1.54
C GLN A 108 -13.58 -0.22 0.53
N ALA A 109 -12.66 0.06 -0.39
CA ALA A 109 -12.29 -0.82 -1.49
C ALA A 109 -10.77 -1.01 -1.62
N SER A 110 -9.96 -0.50 -0.67
CA SER A 110 -8.50 -0.56 -0.75
C SER A 110 -7.96 -1.98 -0.86
N ALA A 111 -8.58 -2.93 -0.13
CA ALA A 111 -8.24 -4.35 -0.19
C ALA A 111 -8.61 -5.03 -1.50
N ASP A 112 -9.57 -4.49 -2.25
CA ASP A 112 -10.03 -5.07 -3.52
C ASP A 112 -9.28 -4.51 -4.74
N ASN A 113 -8.35 -3.57 -4.54
CA ASN A 113 -7.66 -2.90 -5.63
C ASN A 113 -6.14 -2.90 -5.37
N PRO A 114 -5.32 -3.52 -6.24
CA PRO A 114 -3.87 -3.55 -6.12
C PRO A 114 -3.20 -2.20 -6.43
N PHE A 115 -1.92 -2.06 -6.10
CA PHE A 115 -1.09 -0.97 -6.60
C PHE A 115 -0.81 -1.14 -8.10
N ILE A 116 -0.49 -0.04 -8.76
CA ILE A 116 0.04 -0.02 -10.12
C ILE A 116 1.56 0.16 -10.03
N TYR A 117 2.31 -0.81 -10.51
CA TYR A 117 3.77 -0.82 -10.44
C TYR A 117 4.38 -0.24 -11.73
N LEU A 118 5.37 0.64 -11.59
CA LEU A 118 6.03 1.37 -12.66
C LEU A 118 7.52 1.02 -12.68
N ASP A 119 8.04 0.71 -13.86
CA ASP A 119 9.46 0.71 -14.21
C ASP A 119 9.79 2.07 -14.83
N LEU A 120 10.68 2.84 -14.20
CA LEU A 120 11.07 4.19 -14.66
C LEU A 120 11.99 4.14 -15.87
N SER A 121 12.76 3.08 -16.06
CA SER A 121 13.68 2.93 -17.19
C SER A 121 12.94 2.78 -18.52
N THR A 122 11.80 2.09 -18.48
CA THR A 122 10.92 1.89 -19.63
C THR A 122 9.77 2.89 -19.66
N GLY A 123 9.37 3.42 -18.50
CA GLY A 123 8.14 4.19 -18.33
C GLY A 123 6.88 3.34 -18.51
N GLU A 124 7.00 2.02 -18.31
CA GLU A 124 5.93 1.05 -18.51
C GLU A 124 5.44 0.46 -17.19
N LYS A 125 4.21 -0.08 -17.22
CA LYS A 125 3.65 -0.80 -16.09
C LYS A 125 4.30 -2.18 -15.98
N VAL A 126 4.68 -2.55 -14.77
CA VAL A 126 5.10 -3.92 -14.42
C VAL A 126 3.87 -4.75 -14.08
N GLU A 127 3.72 -5.91 -14.74
CA GLU A 127 2.59 -6.81 -14.52
C GLU A 127 2.86 -7.75 -13.33
N VAL A 128 2.82 -7.17 -12.12
CA VAL A 128 3.02 -7.84 -10.84
C VAL A 128 1.89 -7.49 -9.86
N ASN A 129 1.55 -8.40 -8.95
CA ASN A 129 0.59 -8.13 -7.88
C ASN A 129 1.28 -7.60 -6.61
N ASP A 130 0.50 -7.23 -5.59
CA ASP A 130 1.03 -6.60 -4.38
C ASP A 130 1.90 -7.51 -3.51
N VAL A 131 1.74 -8.82 -3.64
CA VAL A 131 2.45 -9.84 -2.86
C VAL A 131 3.76 -10.21 -3.54
N GLU A 132 3.71 -10.48 -4.85
CA GLU A 132 4.87 -10.76 -5.70
C GLU A 132 5.87 -9.60 -5.72
N ALA A 133 5.39 -8.35 -5.61
CA ALA A 133 6.21 -7.13 -5.61
C ALA A 133 7.31 -7.13 -4.53
N TYR A 134 7.10 -7.80 -3.39
CA TYR A 134 8.10 -7.89 -2.30
C TYR A 134 9.32 -8.75 -2.65
N SER A 135 9.27 -9.49 -3.76
CA SER A 135 10.36 -10.32 -4.27
C SER A 135 10.79 -9.94 -5.69
N ASN A 136 10.25 -8.83 -6.22
CA ASN A 136 10.47 -8.39 -7.58
C ASN A 136 11.24 -7.05 -7.58
N THR A 137 12.31 -6.97 -8.38
CA THR A 137 13.13 -5.76 -8.52
C THR A 137 12.86 -4.99 -9.82
N ASP A 138 11.98 -5.48 -10.69
CA ASP A 138 11.64 -4.86 -11.99
C ASP A 138 10.82 -3.57 -11.85
N TRP A 139 10.28 -3.25 -10.67
CA TRP A 139 9.49 -2.04 -10.41
C TRP A 139 10.28 -1.05 -9.55
N ASP A 140 10.07 0.25 -9.77
CA ASP A 140 10.74 1.31 -9.00
C ASP A 140 9.77 2.04 -8.08
N LEU A 141 8.60 2.38 -8.61
CA LEU A 141 7.55 3.10 -7.91
C LEU A 141 6.20 2.38 -8.06
N ALA A 142 5.37 2.46 -7.03
CA ALA A 142 4.02 1.90 -7.07
C ALA A 142 2.98 2.91 -6.60
N PHE A 143 1.82 2.95 -7.27
CA PHE A 143 0.78 3.96 -7.08
C PHE A 143 -0.55 3.34 -6.69
N LYS A 144 -1.19 3.86 -5.64
CA LYS A 144 -2.57 3.54 -5.26
C LYS A 144 -3.19 4.77 -4.61
N ARG A 145 -4.23 5.34 -5.21
CA ARG A 145 -4.77 6.65 -4.80
C ARG A 145 -3.63 7.67 -4.77
N TYR A 146 -3.53 8.44 -3.69
CA TYR A 146 -2.47 9.41 -3.47
C TYR A 146 -1.20 8.81 -2.82
N ILE A 147 -1.14 7.49 -2.65
CA ILE A 147 -0.01 6.79 -2.03
C ILE A 147 0.99 6.44 -3.12
N ILE A 148 2.26 6.75 -2.86
CA ILE A 148 3.40 6.37 -3.70
C ILE A 148 4.35 5.57 -2.84
N ARG A 149 4.60 4.32 -3.23
CA ARG A 149 5.63 3.45 -2.65
C ARG A 149 6.87 3.46 -3.54
N SER A 150 8.03 3.26 -2.94
CA SER A 150 9.30 3.02 -3.63
C SER A 150 9.75 1.59 -3.41
N ASN A 151 10.44 0.97 -4.38
CA ASN A 151 11.00 -0.36 -4.23
C ASN A 151 12.26 -0.36 -3.36
N GLY A 152 12.10 -0.04 -2.08
CA GLY A 152 13.19 0.01 -1.11
C GLY A 152 12.71 -0.29 0.30
N ALA A 153 13.64 -0.76 1.14
CA ALA A 153 13.40 -1.10 2.55
C ALA A 153 12.14 -1.97 2.77
N ASP A 154 11.13 -1.46 3.47
CA ASP A 154 9.93 -2.22 3.85
C ASP A 154 8.93 -2.40 2.71
N SER A 155 9.13 -1.72 1.58
CA SER A 155 8.23 -1.85 0.43
C SER A 155 8.72 -2.86 -0.60
N GLY A 156 10.01 -3.19 -0.65
CA GLY A 156 10.54 -4.14 -1.63
C GLY A 156 12.08 -4.18 -1.70
N PRO A 157 12.63 -5.11 -2.53
CA PRO A 157 14.04 -5.46 -2.55
C PRO A 157 14.97 -4.55 -3.39
N GLY A 158 14.44 -3.54 -4.08
CA GLY A 158 15.20 -2.77 -5.09
C GLY A 158 16.15 -1.68 -4.56
N ASP A 159 16.22 -1.48 -3.25
CA ASP A 159 17.00 -0.41 -2.59
C ASP A 159 16.72 1.03 -3.10
N VAL A 160 15.57 1.25 -3.78
CA VAL A 160 15.18 2.56 -4.31
C VAL A 160 15.06 3.58 -3.18
N SER A 161 15.63 4.77 -3.39
CA SER A 161 15.56 5.87 -2.43
C SER A 161 15.07 7.17 -3.07
N ILE A 162 14.39 7.98 -2.25
CA ILE A 162 13.73 9.20 -2.67
C ILE A 162 14.38 10.39 -1.98
N SER A 163 14.61 11.45 -2.76
CA SER A 163 14.98 12.76 -2.23
C SER A 163 14.06 13.84 -2.78
N LYS A 164 14.20 15.07 -2.29
CA LYS A 164 13.42 16.23 -2.74
C LYS A 164 14.23 17.53 -2.69
N MET A 165 14.05 18.37 -3.70
CA MET A 165 14.47 19.77 -3.72
C MET A 165 13.24 20.67 -3.83
N THR A 166 13.27 21.84 -3.19
CA THR A 166 12.16 22.82 -3.18
C THR A 166 12.61 24.18 -3.69
N GLY A 167 11.66 24.99 -4.15
CA GLY A 167 11.95 26.35 -4.64
C GLY A 167 12.74 26.39 -5.94
N THR A 168 12.62 25.33 -6.76
CA THR A 168 13.30 25.17 -8.04
C THR A 168 12.28 24.85 -9.14
N THR A 169 12.73 24.59 -10.37
CA THR A 169 11.89 24.09 -11.46
C THR A 169 12.46 22.79 -12.02
N PHE A 170 11.62 21.98 -12.66
CA PHE A 170 12.07 20.73 -13.27
C PHE A 170 13.19 20.95 -14.29
N ALA A 171 13.17 22.07 -15.03
CA ALA A 171 14.20 22.40 -16.01
C ALA A 171 15.54 22.84 -15.37
N ASP A 172 15.50 23.51 -14.21
CA ASP A 172 16.69 24.01 -13.54
C ASP A 172 17.46 22.91 -12.79
N VAL A 173 16.79 21.82 -12.42
CA VAL A 173 17.41 20.64 -11.79
C VAL A 173 18.18 19.84 -12.85
N THR A 174 19.51 19.82 -12.71
CA THR A 174 20.43 19.15 -13.65
C THR A 174 21.37 18.15 -12.97
N GLU A 175 21.39 18.10 -11.64
CA GLU A 175 22.20 17.18 -10.85
C GLU A 175 21.39 16.72 -9.63
N ALA A 176 21.63 15.49 -9.18
CA ALA A 176 21.00 14.95 -7.99
C ALA A 176 21.60 15.54 -6.69
N PRO A 177 20.86 15.49 -5.57
CA PRO A 177 21.41 15.85 -4.26
C PRO A 177 22.66 15.03 -3.93
N THR A 178 23.72 15.72 -3.50
CA THR A 178 25.00 15.09 -3.11
C THR A 178 25.09 14.79 -1.61
N ASP A 179 24.15 15.30 -0.82
CA ASP A 179 24.06 14.98 0.61
C ASP A 179 23.43 13.59 0.77
N GLU A 180 24.22 12.67 1.30
CA GLU A 180 23.83 11.29 1.57
C GLU A 180 22.61 11.22 2.52
N ASN A 181 22.45 12.21 3.40
CA ASN A 181 21.35 12.25 4.37
C ASN A 181 20.05 12.87 3.80
N ALA A 182 20.04 13.23 2.51
CA ALA A 182 18.86 13.76 1.85
C ALA A 182 17.97 12.66 1.24
N TRP A 183 18.38 11.39 1.33
CA TRP A 183 17.73 10.25 0.70
C TRP A 183 17.00 9.40 1.73
N GLU A 184 15.76 9.05 1.42
CA GLU A 184 14.85 8.30 2.29
C GLU A 184 14.34 7.07 1.55
N GLN A 185 14.12 5.96 2.25
CA GLN A 185 13.48 4.76 1.71
C GLN A 185 12.11 4.56 2.39
N ASP A 186 11.31 3.60 1.89
CA ASP A 186 10.03 3.24 2.51
C ASP A 186 10.28 2.48 3.83
N VAL A 187 10.47 3.21 4.92
CA VAL A 187 10.53 2.64 6.28
C VAL A 187 9.13 2.75 6.90
N SER A 188 8.30 1.73 6.74
CA SER A 188 6.91 1.71 7.25
C SER A 188 6.77 1.12 8.65
N TYR A 189 7.84 0.54 9.21
CA TYR A 189 7.83 -0.14 10.50
C TYR A 189 8.95 0.33 11.44
N GLU A 190 8.70 0.29 12.74
CA GLU A 190 9.75 0.41 13.75
C GLU A 190 10.60 -0.88 13.84
N ASP A 191 11.68 -0.88 14.62
CA ASP A 191 12.54 -2.06 14.84
C ASP A 191 11.79 -3.27 15.44
N ASP A 192 10.71 -3.00 16.18
CA ASP A 192 9.85 -4.03 16.78
C ASP A 192 8.66 -4.42 15.90
N CYS A 193 8.66 -4.00 14.63
CA CYS A 193 7.61 -4.24 13.65
C CYS A 193 6.25 -3.61 14.01
N THR A 194 6.24 -2.57 14.85
CA THR A 194 5.08 -1.69 15.00
C THR A 194 4.92 -0.83 13.74
N PRO A 195 3.73 -0.79 13.10
CA PRO A 195 3.50 0.04 11.92
C PRO A 195 3.60 1.53 12.27
N ILE A 196 4.28 2.29 11.41
CA ILE A 196 4.38 3.74 11.46
C ILE A 196 3.35 4.31 10.49
N THR A 197 2.37 5.05 11.02
CA THR A 197 1.31 5.66 10.20
C THR A 197 1.37 7.17 10.21
N ASP A 198 0.99 7.77 9.08
CA ASP A 198 0.77 9.20 8.94
C ASP A 198 -0.46 9.69 9.75
N PRO A 199 -0.73 11.01 9.80
CA PRO A 199 -1.86 11.56 10.55
C PRO A 199 -3.26 11.10 10.09
N ILE A 200 -3.38 10.49 8.91
CA ILE A 200 -4.64 9.96 8.37
C ILE A 200 -4.71 8.43 8.48
N GLY A 201 -3.73 7.77 9.10
CA GLY A 201 -3.70 6.35 9.38
C GLY A 201 -3.19 5.47 8.24
N THR A 202 -2.51 6.06 7.25
CA THR A 202 -1.83 5.31 6.17
C THR A 202 -0.40 5.02 6.59
N LEU A 203 0.15 3.85 6.23
CA LEU A 203 1.58 3.59 6.44
C LEU A 203 2.45 4.65 5.75
N VAL A 204 3.50 5.07 6.45
CA VAL A 204 4.44 6.06 5.91
C VAL A 204 5.34 5.42 4.86
N THR A 205 5.74 6.24 3.88
CA THR A 205 6.65 5.92 2.77
C THR A 205 7.78 6.94 2.74
N ALA A 206 8.77 6.75 1.86
CA ALA A 206 9.81 7.73 1.60
C ALA A 206 9.23 9.13 1.27
N PHE A 207 8.09 9.17 0.56
CA PHE A 207 7.39 10.42 0.24
C PHE A 207 6.86 11.16 1.47
N ASN A 208 6.62 10.46 2.58
CA ASN A 208 6.28 11.10 3.85
C ASN A 208 7.51 11.71 4.51
N TYR A 209 8.63 10.97 4.53
CA TYR A 209 9.88 11.40 5.14
C TYR A 209 10.50 12.63 4.48
N VAL A 210 10.42 12.74 3.15
CA VAL A 210 10.87 13.94 2.42
C VAL A 210 9.88 15.12 2.51
N ASN A 211 8.73 14.95 3.19
CA ASN A 211 7.66 15.95 3.34
C ASN A 211 7.18 16.17 4.80
N PRO A 212 8.07 16.35 5.79
CA PRO A 212 7.68 16.35 7.21
C PRO A 212 6.83 17.56 7.64
N GLY A 213 6.75 18.61 6.81
CA GLY A 213 6.01 19.85 7.11
C GLY A 213 4.62 19.94 6.49
N LYS A 214 4.22 18.97 5.66
CA LYS A 214 2.96 19.05 4.91
C LYS A 214 1.78 18.58 5.75
N SER A 215 0.60 19.15 5.52
CA SER A 215 -0.62 18.78 6.25
C SER A 215 -1.09 17.35 5.96
N SER A 216 -0.80 16.85 4.77
CA SER A 216 -0.99 15.43 4.40
C SER A 216 0.06 14.52 5.00
N GLY A 217 1.23 15.08 5.35
CA GLY A 217 2.44 14.33 5.64
C GLY A 217 3.05 13.61 4.44
N SER A 218 2.65 13.90 3.19
CA SER A 218 3.16 13.29 1.94
C SER A 218 3.26 14.35 0.82
N TRP A 219 3.32 13.98 -0.46
CA TRP A 219 3.62 14.88 -1.59
C TRP A 219 2.57 15.98 -1.86
N TYR A 220 1.36 15.90 -1.30
CA TYR A 220 0.24 16.82 -1.57
C TYR A 220 -0.17 17.70 -0.38
N GLU A 221 -1.04 18.69 -0.57
CA GLU A 221 -1.57 19.55 0.52
C GLU A 221 -3.11 19.68 0.52
N TYR A 222 -3.72 19.71 1.71
CA TYR A 222 -5.15 19.96 1.90
C TYR A 222 -5.52 21.45 1.75
N PRO A 223 -6.79 21.79 1.41
CA PRO A 223 -7.98 20.94 1.33
C PRO A 223 -8.15 20.15 0.01
N GLY A 224 -7.24 20.31 -0.95
CA GLY A 224 -7.19 19.49 -2.17
C GLY A 224 -6.27 18.27 -2.02
N ILE A 225 -6.12 17.51 -3.10
CA ILE A 225 -4.94 16.64 -3.29
C ILE A 225 -4.21 17.30 -4.45
N SER A 226 -3.27 18.18 -4.12
CA SER A 226 -2.54 18.97 -5.11
C SER A 226 -1.06 19.02 -4.74
N PRO A 227 -0.16 18.90 -5.73
CA PRO A 227 1.27 19.07 -5.50
C PRO A 227 1.59 20.52 -5.11
N THR A 228 2.79 20.74 -4.60
CA THR A 228 3.28 22.09 -4.30
C THR A 228 4.25 22.53 -5.39
N ASP A 229 4.01 23.70 -5.97
CA ASP A 229 4.86 24.24 -7.03
C ASP A 229 6.33 24.31 -6.62
N GLY A 230 7.20 23.90 -7.54
CA GLY A 230 8.65 23.95 -7.38
C GLY A 230 9.24 22.90 -6.45
N GLU A 231 8.51 21.81 -6.20
CA GLU A 231 9.05 20.59 -5.60
C GLU A 231 9.44 19.57 -6.67
N ILE A 232 10.73 19.23 -6.70
CA ILE A 232 11.28 18.22 -7.59
C ILE A 232 11.77 17.07 -6.73
N TYR A 233 11.23 15.88 -6.99
CA TYR A 233 11.64 14.64 -6.36
C TYR A 233 12.78 14.02 -7.14
N PHE A 234 13.58 13.22 -6.46
CA PHE A 234 14.63 12.40 -7.06
C PHE A 234 14.38 10.95 -6.69
N VAL A 235 14.61 10.05 -7.63
CA VAL A 235 14.48 8.62 -7.45
C VAL A 235 15.81 8.00 -7.83
N ASP A 236 16.56 7.51 -6.85
CA ASP A 236 17.76 6.73 -7.09
C ASP A 236 17.38 5.26 -7.21
N VAL A 237 17.79 4.63 -8.31
CA VAL A 237 17.53 3.22 -8.64
C VAL A 237 18.88 2.51 -8.75
N PRO A 238 19.40 1.95 -7.63
CA PRO A 238 20.76 1.42 -7.58
C PRO A 238 21.03 0.26 -8.54
N GLU A 239 20.04 -0.62 -8.75
CA GLU A 239 20.18 -1.77 -9.67
C GLU A 239 20.48 -1.33 -11.10
N GLU A 240 19.88 -0.21 -11.52
CA GLU A 240 20.11 0.38 -12.83
C GLU A 240 21.33 1.30 -12.89
N SER A 241 21.89 1.66 -11.72
CA SER A 241 22.88 2.75 -11.59
C SER A 241 22.38 4.07 -12.20
N LYS A 242 21.11 4.38 -11.97
CA LYS A 242 20.45 5.57 -12.51
C LYS A 242 19.76 6.37 -11.42
N THR A 243 19.72 7.68 -11.63
CA THR A 243 18.91 8.59 -10.83
C THR A 243 17.99 9.36 -11.76
N TYR A 244 16.71 9.45 -11.40
CA TYR A 244 15.70 10.20 -12.11
C TYR A 244 15.29 11.43 -11.31
N LYS A 245 15.02 12.56 -11.98
CA LYS A 245 14.21 13.63 -11.40
C LYS A 245 12.74 13.42 -11.78
N LEU A 246 11.86 13.75 -10.85
CA LEU A 246 10.42 13.55 -10.96
C LEU A 246 9.67 14.80 -10.47
N GLU A 247 8.74 15.31 -11.28
CA GLU A 247 7.80 16.37 -10.88
C GLU A 247 6.38 15.82 -10.97
N ILE A 248 5.64 15.88 -9.86
CA ILE A 248 4.21 15.57 -9.86
C ILE A 248 3.49 16.85 -10.28
N GLU A 249 3.03 16.91 -11.53
CA GLU A 249 2.36 18.08 -12.10
C GLU A 249 0.93 18.20 -11.58
N SER A 250 0.20 17.08 -11.53
CA SER A 250 -1.21 17.11 -11.13
C SER A 250 -1.71 15.78 -10.56
N TRP A 251 -2.81 15.89 -9.83
CA TRP A 251 -3.67 14.78 -9.45
C TRP A 251 -5.12 15.17 -9.66
N GLU A 252 -5.73 14.63 -10.71
CA GLU A 252 -7.08 14.97 -11.11
C GLU A 252 -7.93 13.72 -11.22
N SER A 253 -9.03 13.68 -10.47
CA SER A 253 -10.00 12.57 -10.50
C SER A 253 -9.39 11.17 -10.31
N GLY A 254 -8.27 11.06 -9.58
CA GLY A 254 -7.60 9.79 -9.36
C GLY A 254 -6.47 9.49 -10.36
N THR A 255 -6.11 10.44 -11.22
CA THR A 255 -5.06 10.27 -12.22
C THR A 255 -3.89 11.20 -11.91
N TYR A 256 -2.68 10.65 -11.86
CA TYR A 256 -1.45 11.44 -11.81
C TYR A 256 -1.05 11.91 -13.21
N THR A 257 -0.52 13.13 -13.29
CA THR A 257 0.38 13.53 -14.39
C THR A 257 1.75 13.82 -13.80
N ILE A 258 2.78 13.14 -14.30
CA ILE A 258 4.14 13.19 -13.76
C ILE A 258 5.13 13.41 -14.90
N HIS A 259 6.11 14.30 -14.69
CA HIS A 259 7.27 14.43 -15.55
C HIS A 259 8.47 13.71 -14.93
N VAL A 260 9.17 12.93 -15.74
CA VAL A 260 10.37 12.17 -15.36
C VAL A 260 11.48 12.42 -16.37
N ALA A 261 12.71 12.56 -15.89
CA ALA A 261 13.90 12.54 -16.73
C ALA A 261 15.09 11.94 -15.96
N GLU A 262 15.92 11.18 -16.65
CA GLU A 262 17.21 10.68 -16.14
C GLU A 262 18.19 11.86 -15.96
N LEU A 263 19.01 11.83 -14.90
CA LEU A 263 20.03 12.84 -14.56
C LEU A 263 21.44 12.42 -14.96
#